data_AF-A0A1A2E0L4-F1
#
_entry.id   AF-A0A1A2E0L4-F1
#
_cell.length_a   1.000
_cell.length_b   1.000
_cell.length_c   1.000
_cell.angle_alpha   90.00
_cell.angle_beta   90.00
_cell.angle_gamma   90.00
#
_symmetry.space_group_name_H-M   'P 1'
#
loop_
_entity.id
_entity.type
_entity.pdbx_description
1 polymer ?
#
loop_
_entity_poly.entity_id
_entity_poly.type
_entity_poly.pdbx_seq_one_letter_code
_entity_poly.pdbx_strand_id
1 'polypeptide(L)'
;MVGGDARVRRAEQVPDATKCSECDVAGEVLLRTKSGAVCLDCAGLGHLEFLPAGSAALTRRAVKFSRSPVVVMQKSLRRFPYRGQSMYERQGILAEPAAIEAAALASLADAGVPGTDGIAELIRELFPGCPTDRAAAIALHTAASLRGRGRQRLTALEIGAGAVCQAVTASVLHVDTEYDELVASGLDRETARARVFNRVKEVLRAWRDGVSLLDT
;
A
#
# COMPACT_ATOMS: atom_id res chain seq x y z
N MET A 1 -23.60 -5.08 21.06
CA MET A 1 -23.43 -4.25 19.85
C MET A 1 -22.28 -3.29 20.12
N VAL A 2 -21.04 -3.73 19.89
CA VAL A 2 -19.84 -2.95 20.19
C VAL A 2 -19.64 -1.92 19.08
N GLY A 3 -19.54 -0.65 19.48
CA GLY A 3 -19.49 0.51 18.60
C GLY A 3 -18.49 0.34 17.45
N GLY A 4 -18.99 0.47 16.23
CA GLY A 4 -18.11 0.68 15.07
C GLY A 4 -17.43 2.02 15.24
N ASP A 5 -16.09 2.03 15.22
CA ASP A 5 -15.31 3.26 15.16
C ASP A 5 -15.78 4.05 13.93
N ALA A 6 -16.44 5.20 14.16
CA ALA A 6 -17.08 6.02 13.13
C ALA A 6 -16.10 6.51 12.05
N ARG A 7 -14.78 6.34 12.29
CA ARG A 7 -13.69 6.65 11.37
C ARG A 7 -13.50 5.62 10.26
N VAL A 8 -13.92 4.37 10.45
CA VAL A 8 -13.65 3.29 9.50
C VAL A 8 -14.77 3.21 8.46
N ARG A 9 -14.48 3.68 7.25
CA ARG A 9 -15.42 3.61 6.11
C ARG A 9 -15.41 2.22 5.48
N ARG A 10 -16.45 1.89 4.71
CA ARG A 10 -16.51 0.67 3.91
C ARG A 10 -16.73 1.02 2.45
N ALA A 11 -16.02 0.32 1.58
CA ALA A 11 -16.22 0.37 0.13
C ALA A 11 -16.38 -1.05 -0.41
N GLU A 12 -17.16 -1.21 -1.47
CA GLU A 12 -17.28 -2.48 -2.18
C GLU A 12 -16.42 -2.42 -3.44
N GLN A 13 -15.61 -3.44 -3.71
CA GLN A 13 -14.86 -3.53 -4.97
C GLN A 13 -15.66 -4.21 -6.08
N VAL A 14 -15.36 -3.85 -7.33
CA VAL A 14 -15.95 -4.43 -8.53
C VAL A 14 -14.85 -5.20 -9.29
N PRO A 15 -14.62 -6.48 -8.97
CA PRO A 15 -13.51 -7.25 -9.53
C PRO A 15 -13.65 -7.52 -11.03
N ASP A 16 -14.88 -7.49 -11.56
CA ASP A 16 -15.16 -7.74 -12.97
C ASP A 16 -14.96 -6.49 -13.86
N ALA A 17 -14.80 -5.31 -13.24
CA ALA A 17 -14.55 -4.08 -13.97
C ALA A 17 -13.05 -3.93 -14.25
N THR A 18 -12.71 -3.50 -15.47
CA THR A 18 -11.32 -3.30 -15.90
C THR A 18 -10.95 -1.83 -16.04
N LYS A 19 -11.94 -0.94 -16.14
CA LYS A 19 -11.76 0.51 -16.34
C LYS A 19 -12.66 1.34 -15.44
N CYS A 20 -12.17 2.52 -15.09
CA CYS A 20 -12.95 3.53 -14.37
C CYS A 20 -14.05 4.12 -15.26
N SER A 21 -15.28 4.23 -14.74
CA SER A 21 -16.40 4.85 -15.46
C SER A 21 -16.28 6.37 -15.64
N GLU A 22 -15.37 7.04 -14.94
CA GLU A 22 -15.20 8.49 -15.00
C GLU A 22 -13.99 8.92 -15.85
N CYS A 23 -12.86 8.21 -15.76
CA CYS A 23 -11.64 8.57 -16.48
C CYS A 23 -11.18 7.56 -17.55
N ASP A 24 -11.90 6.45 -17.74
CA ASP A 24 -11.58 5.33 -18.66
C ASP A 24 -10.18 4.68 -18.48
N VAL A 25 -9.47 5.03 -17.40
CA VAL A 25 -8.17 4.43 -17.06
C VAL A 25 -8.37 3.07 -16.38
N ALA A 26 -7.53 2.11 -16.74
CA ALA A 26 -7.50 0.80 -16.09
C ALA A 26 -6.96 0.92 -14.66
N GLY A 27 -7.60 0.23 -13.71
CA GLY A 27 -7.22 0.26 -12.30
C GLY A 27 -7.25 -1.14 -11.70
N GLU A 28 -6.27 -1.44 -10.85
CA GLU A 28 -6.19 -2.75 -10.19
C GLU A 28 -7.28 -2.94 -9.12
N VAL A 29 -7.77 -1.85 -8.54
CA VAL A 29 -8.88 -1.83 -7.59
C VAL A 29 -9.86 -0.76 -8.05
N LEU A 30 -11.06 -1.20 -8.44
CA LEU A 30 -12.18 -0.34 -8.75
C LEU A 30 -13.26 -0.49 -7.68
N LEU A 31 -13.79 0.62 -7.22
CA LEU A 31 -14.80 0.68 -6.17
C LEU A 31 -16.18 0.89 -6.80
N ARG A 32 -17.18 0.22 -6.23
CA ARG A 32 -18.58 0.41 -6.58
C ARG A 32 -19.08 1.72 -6.00
N THR A 33 -19.56 2.59 -6.88
CA THR A 33 -20.26 3.83 -6.52
C THR A 33 -21.60 3.90 -7.26
N LYS A 34 -22.33 5.00 -7.06
CA LYS A 34 -23.56 5.29 -7.80
C LYS A 34 -23.30 5.55 -9.29
N SER A 35 -22.12 6.07 -9.64
CA SER A 35 -21.67 6.37 -11.01
C SER A 35 -21.04 5.18 -11.73
N GLY A 36 -20.95 4.00 -11.10
CA GLY A 36 -20.39 2.79 -11.69
C GLY A 36 -19.17 2.27 -10.93
N ALA A 37 -18.23 1.67 -11.66
CA ALA A 37 -16.95 1.23 -11.10
C ALA A 37 -15.91 2.35 -11.27
N VAL A 38 -15.45 2.93 -10.17
CA VAL A 38 -14.54 4.08 -10.20
C VAL A 38 -13.18 3.73 -9.59
N CYS A 39 -12.10 4.31 -10.12
CA CYS A 39 -10.78 4.16 -9.54
C CYS A 39 -10.65 4.96 -8.23
N LEU A 40 -9.58 4.69 -7.48
CA LEU A 40 -9.31 5.37 -6.21
C LEU A 40 -9.21 6.88 -6.38
N ASP A 41 -8.67 7.37 -7.49
CA ASP A 41 -8.59 8.80 -7.79
C ASP A 41 -9.93 9.48 -7.93
N CYS A 42 -10.77 8.95 -8.81
CA CYS A 42 -12.12 9.47 -9.05
C CYS A 42 -12.99 9.35 -7.78
N ALA A 43 -12.70 8.36 -6.93
CA ALA A 43 -13.34 8.21 -5.62
C ALA A 43 -12.80 9.16 -4.53
N GLY A 44 -11.81 10.01 -4.82
CA GLY A 44 -11.17 10.89 -3.82
C GLY A 44 -10.30 10.15 -2.80
N LEU A 45 -9.90 8.91 -3.12
CA LEU A 45 -9.09 8.01 -2.29
C LEU A 45 -7.71 7.76 -2.91
N GLY A 46 -7.28 8.59 -3.88
CA GLY A 46 -6.02 8.40 -4.60
C GLY A 46 -4.75 8.55 -3.76
N HIS A 47 -4.85 9.06 -2.53
CA HIS A 47 -3.75 9.11 -1.55
C HIS A 47 -3.68 7.85 -0.68
N LEU A 48 -4.62 6.90 -0.84
CA LEU A 48 -4.63 5.64 -0.12
C LEU A 48 -4.14 4.49 -1.02
N GLU A 49 -3.46 3.54 -0.42
CA GLU A 49 -3.01 2.31 -1.08
C GLU A 49 -3.81 1.11 -0.59
N PHE A 50 -4.09 0.18 -1.51
CA PHE A 50 -4.79 -1.05 -1.19
C PHE A 50 -3.84 -2.10 -0.60
N LEU A 51 -4.03 -2.39 0.67
CA LEU A 51 -3.39 -3.52 1.36
C LEU A 51 -4.35 -4.71 1.40
N PRO A 52 -4.06 -5.81 0.68
CA PRO A 52 -4.92 -6.99 0.69
C PRO A 52 -4.95 -7.68 2.04
N ALA A 53 -6.00 -8.47 2.27
CA ALA A 53 -6.08 -9.37 3.40
C ALA A 53 -4.98 -10.43 3.30
N GLY A 54 -4.42 -10.84 4.44
CA GLY A 54 -3.39 -11.88 4.50
C GLY A 54 -2.57 -11.87 5.78
N SER A 55 -2.30 -10.68 6.33
CA SER A 55 -1.74 -10.52 7.67
C SER A 55 -2.72 -9.77 8.57
N ALA A 56 -3.28 -10.46 9.56
CA ALA A 56 -4.21 -9.85 10.50
C ALA A 56 -3.52 -8.77 11.36
N ALA A 57 -2.27 -9.01 11.77
CA ALA A 57 -1.47 -8.05 12.53
C ALA A 57 -1.24 -6.76 11.73
N LEU A 58 -0.75 -6.90 10.49
CA LEU A 58 -0.47 -5.76 9.61
C LEU A 58 -1.74 -4.97 9.30
N THR A 59 -2.81 -5.64 8.84
CA THR A 59 -4.05 -4.95 8.46
C THR A 59 -4.78 -4.33 9.65
N ARG A 60 -4.72 -4.90 10.86
CA ARG A 60 -5.29 -4.27 12.06
C ARG A 60 -4.51 -3.02 12.48
N ARG A 61 -3.17 -3.07 12.40
CA ARG A 61 -2.31 -1.93 12.73
C ARG A 61 -2.41 -0.81 11.71
N ALA A 62 -2.49 -1.15 10.43
CA ALA A 62 -2.68 -0.17 9.38
C ALA A 62 -4.01 0.57 9.55
N VAL A 63 -5.11 -0.11 9.91
CA VAL A 63 -6.37 0.55 10.29
C VAL A 63 -6.19 1.46 11.52
N LYS A 64 -5.40 1.04 12.52
CA LYS A 64 -5.16 1.82 13.74
C LYS A 64 -4.32 3.08 13.49
N PHE A 65 -3.33 3.01 12.61
CA PHE A 65 -2.42 4.12 12.31
C PHE A 65 -2.94 5.05 11.22
N SER A 66 -3.83 4.55 10.36
CA SER A 66 -4.47 5.33 9.31
C SER A 66 -5.40 6.40 9.88
N ARG A 67 -5.38 7.58 9.27
CA ARG A 67 -6.31 8.67 9.64
C ARG A 67 -7.69 8.44 9.06
N SER A 68 -7.76 7.82 7.88
CA SER A 68 -9.00 7.70 7.10
C SER A 68 -9.26 6.30 6.50
N PRO A 69 -9.08 5.21 7.28
CA PRO A 69 -9.06 3.85 6.74
C PRO A 69 -10.38 3.46 6.09
N VAL A 70 -10.29 2.73 4.98
CA VAL A 70 -11.46 2.17 4.28
C VAL A 70 -11.33 0.67 4.22
N VAL A 71 -12.30 -0.06 4.75
CA VAL A 71 -12.36 -1.52 4.58
C VAL A 71 -12.96 -1.84 3.23
N VAL A 72 -12.24 -2.60 2.41
CA VAL A 72 -12.71 -3.03 1.10
C VAL A 72 -13.36 -4.40 1.21
N MET A 73 -14.61 -4.47 0.77
CA MET A 73 -15.44 -5.65 0.76
C MET A 73 -15.67 -6.10 -0.68
N GLN A 74 -15.89 -7.40 -0.89
CA GLN A 74 -16.36 -7.93 -2.15
C GLN A 74 -17.59 -8.79 -1.91
N LYS A 75 -18.58 -8.62 -2.77
CA LYS A 75 -19.72 -9.51 -2.83
C LYS A 75 -19.27 -10.87 -3.37
N SER A 76 -19.45 -11.90 -2.58
CA SER A 76 -19.18 -13.27 -3.00
C SER A 76 -20.19 -13.68 -4.06
N LEU A 77 -19.71 -13.98 -5.26
CA LEU A 77 -20.53 -14.50 -6.36
C LEU A 77 -20.76 -16.03 -6.27
N ARG A 78 -20.56 -16.63 -5.08
CA ARG A 78 -20.76 -18.07 -4.89
C ARG A 78 -22.15 -18.46 -5.41
N ARG A 79 -22.16 -19.53 -6.21
CA ARG A 79 -23.33 -20.03 -6.97
C ARG A 79 -24.55 -20.38 -6.09
N PHE A 80 -24.34 -20.57 -4.79
CA PHE A 80 -25.37 -20.83 -3.79
C PHE A 80 -25.27 -19.83 -2.61
N PRO A 81 -26.19 -18.85 -2.51
CA PRO A 81 -26.24 -17.95 -1.36
C PRO A 81 -26.67 -18.72 -0.10
N TYR A 82 -25.89 -18.61 0.98
CA TYR A 82 -26.29 -19.19 2.27
C TYR A 82 -27.57 -18.51 2.74
N ARG A 83 -28.64 -19.30 2.94
CA ARG A 83 -29.95 -18.81 3.40
C ARG A 83 -30.52 -17.65 2.54
N GLY A 84 -30.23 -17.64 1.23
CA GLY A 84 -30.71 -16.62 0.30
C GLY A 84 -30.01 -15.25 0.40
N GLN A 85 -28.95 -15.13 1.20
CA GLN A 85 -28.21 -13.88 1.38
C GLN A 85 -26.87 -13.90 0.62
N SER A 86 -26.56 -12.77 -0.04
CA SER A 86 -25.23 -12.55 -0.61
C SER A 86 -24.21 -12.39 0.52
N MET A 87 -23.16 -13.22 0.52
CA MET A 87 -22.07 -13.09 1.48
C MET A 87 -21.12 -12.00 1.03
N TYR A 88 -20.67 -11.15 1.95
CA TYR A 88 -19.61 -10.18 1.70
C TYR A 88 -18.33 -10.65 2.38
N GLU A 89 -17.24 -10.71 1.63
CA GLU A 89 -15.92 -11.08 2.13
C GLU A 89 -15.03 -9.84 2.17
N ARG A 90 -14.31 -9.64 3.28
CA ARG A 90 -13.32 -8.57 3.38
C ARG A 90 -12.10 -8.94 2.53
N GLN A 91 -11.77 -8.06 1.60
CA GLN A 91 -10.67 -8.27 0.66
C GLN A 91 -9.39 -7.58 1.10
N GLY A 92 -9.52 -6.51 1.88
CA GLY A 92 -8.37 -5.74 2.35
C GLY A 92 -8.78 -4.43 3.00
N ILE A 93 -7.85 -3.49 3.01
CA ILE A 93 -8.07 -2.11 3.45
C ILE A 93 -7.41 -1.14 2.48
N LEU A 94 -7.92 0.08 2.43
CA LEU A 94 -7.21 1.24 1.94
C LEU A 94 -6.71 2.03 3.15
N ALA A 95 -5.43 2.37 3.14
CA ALA A 95 -4.79 3.18 4.18
C ALA A 95 -3.69 4.04 3.54
N GLU A 96 -3.29 5.11 4.23
CA GLU A 96 -2.17 5.95 3.80
C GLU A 96 -0.89 5.08 3.76
N PRO A 97 -0.03 5.17 2.73
CA PRO A 97 1.17 4.34 2.62
C PRO A 97 2.09 4.46 3.84
N ALA A 98 2.23 5.67 4.40
CA ALA A 98 2.96 5.89 5.65
C ALA A 98 2.38 5.11 6.84
N ALA A 99 1.05 4.98 6.92
CA ALA A 99 0.39 4.19 7.96
C ALA A 99 0.61 2.68 7.75
N ILE A 100 0.67 2.21 6.51
CA ILE A 100 1.00 0.82 6.19
C ILE A 100 2.44 0.51 6.57
N GLU A 101 3.38 1.41 6.28
CA GLU A 101 4.79 1.23 6.64
C GLU A 101 5.01 1.24 8.16
N ALA A 102 4.37 2.17 8.88
CA ALA A 102 4.38 2.16 10.35
C ALA A 102 3.78 0.86 10.92
N ALA A 103 2.71 0.35 10.29
CA ALA A 103 2.11 -0.93 10.66
C ALA A 103 3.04 -2.11 10.39
N ALA A 104 3.84 -2.05 9.32
CA ALA A 104 4.85 -3.03 8.98
C ALA A 104 5.97 -3.05 10.02
N LEU A 105 6.55 -1.89 10.35
CA LEU A 105 7.55 -1.74 11.42
C LEU A 105 7.07 -2.35 12.74
N ALA A 106 5.88 -1.94 13.20
CA ALA A 106 5.28 -2.45 14.43
C ALA A 106 4.92 -3.95 14.35
N SER A 107 4.79 -4.52 13.15
CA SER A 107 4.55 -5.97 12.98
C SER A 107 5.81 -6.80 12.95
N LEU A 108 6.92 -6.23 12.49
CA LEU A 108 8.22 -6.88 12.48
C LEU A 108 8.79 -6.98 13.91
N ALA A 109 8.61 -5.93 14.72
CA ALA A 109 9.08 -5.89 16.11
C ALA A 109 8.55 -7.04 16.98
N ASP A 110 7.34 -7.53 16.71
CA ASP A 110 6.70 -8.54 17.56
C ASP A 110 7.00 -9.98 17.18
N ALA A 111 7.28 -10.27 15.90
CA ALA A 111 7.23 -11.66 15.43
C ALA A 111 8.16 -12.03 14.27
N GLY A 112 8.91 -11.10 13.66
CA GLY A 112 9.74 -11.38 12.47
C GLY A 112 8.97 -12.11 11.36
N VAL A 113 8.38 -11.38 10.41
CA VAL A 113 7.49 -12.02 9.41
C VAL A 113 8.33 -12.86 8.42
N PRO A 114 8.15 -14.20 8.36
CA PRO A 114 8.97 -15.03 7.48
C PRO A 114 8.67 -14.75 6.01
N GLY A 115 9.72 -14.65 5.18
CA GLY A 115 9.60 -14.50 3.72
C GLY A 115 9.69 -13.06 3.20
N THR A 116 10.16 -12.11 4.02
CA THR A 116 10.53 -10.75 3.58
C THR A 116 12.03 -10.54 3.48
N ASP A 117 12.82 -11.47 4.02
CA ASP A 117 14.27 -11.30 4.23
C ASP A 117 15.01 -11.06 2.93
N GLY A 118 14.75 -11.86 1.88
CA GLY A 118 15.39 -11.66 0.57
C GLY A 118 15.04 -10.34 -0.12
N ILE A 119 13.83 -9.79 0.09
CA ILE A 119 13.47 -8.47 -0.44
C ILE A 119 14.20 -7.38 0.36
N ALA A 120 14.26 -7.53 1.68
CA ALA A 120 14.95 -6.59 2.55
C ALA A 120 16.47 -6.58 2.29
N GLU A 121 17.06 -7.74 2.03
CA GLU A 121 18.46 -7.89 1.57
C GLU A 121 18.69 -7.18 0.25
N LEU A 122 17.85 -7.44 -0.75
CA LEU A 122 17.96 -6.77 -2.05
C LEU A 122 17.80 -5.24 -1.93
N ILE A 123 16.94 -4.74 -1.04
CA ILE A 123 16.85 -3.31 -0.75
C ILE A 123 18.17 -2.79 -0.18
N ARG A 124 18.78 -3.49 0.79
CA ARG A 124 20.06 -3.08 1.39
C ARG A 124 21.23 -3.17 0.41
N GLU A 125 21.18 -4.08 -0.55
CA GLU A 125 22.17 -4.16 -1.63
C GLU A 125 22.05 -2.98 -2.61
N LEU A 126 20.83 -2.64 -3.02
CA LEU A 126 20.58 -1.55 -3.97
C LEU A 126 20.63 -0.15 -3.33
N PHE A 127 20.38 -0.08 -2.02
CA PHE A 127 20.28 1.14 -1.22
C PHE A 127 20.98 0.94 0.13
N PRO A 128 22.32 0.87 0.18
CA PRO A 128 23.07 0.59 1.40
C PRO A 128 22.90 1.62 2.52
N GLY A 129 22.52 2.86 2.19
CA GLY A 129 22.19 3.91 3.16
C GLY A 129 20.76 3.86 3.69
N CYS A 130 19.92 2.94 3.22
CA CYS A 130 18.56 2.76 3.73
C CYS A 130 18.61 2.16 5.14
N PRO A 131 17.90 2.75 6.13
CA PRO A 131 17.83 2.17 7.47
C PRO A 131 17.32 0.72 7.45
N THR A 132 17.90 -0.16 8.26
CA THR A 132 17.60 -1.60 8.23
C THR A 132 16.13 -1.91 8.53
N ASP A 133 15.55 -1.20 9.49
CA ASP A 133 14.14 -1.29 9.87
C ASP A 133 13.22 -0.79 8.75
N ARG A 134 13.59 0.31 8.10
CA ARG A 134 12.93 0.86 6.91
C ARG A 134 12.93 -0.16 5.76
N ALA A 135 14.08 -0.74 5.44
CA ALA A 135 14.20 -1.77 4.41
C ALA A 135 13.31 -2.98 4.70
N ALA A 136 13.26 -3.42 5.97
CA ALA A 136 12.39 -4.52 6.38
C ALA A 136 10.89 -4.14 6.28
N ALA A 137 10.51 -2.92 6.63
CA ALA A 137 9.13 -2.44 6.52
C ALA A 137 8.66 -2.36 5.06
N ILE A 138 9.50 -1.80 4.17
CA ILE A 138 9.23 -1.75 2.72
C ILE A 138 9.10 -3.17 2.16
N ALA A 139 9.97 -4.09 2.56
CA ALA A 139 9.90 -5.49 2.16
C ALA A 139 8.60 -6.17 2.59
N LEU A 140 8.17 -5.96 3.84
CA LEU A 140 6.90 -6.49 4.35
C LEU A 140 5.69 -5.89 3.63
N HIS A 141 5.71 -4.58 3.37
CA HIS A 141 4.66 -3.91 2.60
C HIS A 141 4.58 -4.51 1.19
N THR A 142 5.70 -4.56 0.47
CA THR A 142 5.81 -5.10 -0.89
C THR A 142 5.29 -6.54 -0.95
N ALA A 143 5.77 -7.39 -0.05
CA ALA A 143 5.34 -8.78 0.03
C ALA A 143 3.85 -8.90 0.36
N ALA A 144 3.28 -8.00 1.16
CA ALA A 144 1.86 -7.99 1.48
C ALA A 144 1.01 -7.60 0.26
N SER A 145 1.37 -6.53 -0.45
CA SER A 145 0.66 -6.04 -1.63
C SER A 145 0.61 -7.08 -2.75
N LEU A 146 1.67 -7.88 -2.91
CA LEU A 146 1.74 -8.93 -3.92
C LEU A 146 0.92 -10.20 -3.56
N ARG A 147 0.81 -10.55 -2.27
CA ARG A 147 0.05 -11.74 -1.80
C ARG A 147 -1.46 -11.67 -2.10
N GLY A 148 -1.99 -10.47 -2.35
CA GLY A 148 -3.40 -10.27 -2.70
C GLY A 148 -3.75 -10.61 -4.16
N ARG A 149 -2.75 -10.76 -5.04
CA ARG A 149 -2.94 -10.91 -6.50
C ARG A 149 -2.74 -12.34 -7.00
N GLY A 150 -3.15 -13.33 -6.20
CA GLY A 150 -2.91 -14.75 -6.45
C GLY A 150 -2.00 -15.33 -5.38
N ARG A 151 -2.33 -16.52 -4.90
CA ARG A 151 -1.80 -17.15 -3.69
C ARG A 151 -0.36 -17.67 -3.82
N GLN A 152 0.56 -16.89 -4.37
CA GLN A 152 1.99 -17.26 -4.43
C GLN A 152 2.81 -16.37 -3.49
N ARG A 153 3.68 -16.99 -2.68
CA ARG A 153 4.81 -16.28 -2.08
C ARG A 153 5.79 -16.01 -3.22
N LEU A 154 5.98 -14.75 -3.58
CA LEU A 154 7.00 -14.36 -4.56
C LEU A 154 8.35 -14.20 -3.87
N THR A 155 9.39 -14.71 -4.48
CA THR A 155 10.79 -14.52 -4.13
C THR A 155 11.28 -13.15 -4.59
N ALA A 156 12.38 -12.66 -4.01
CA ALA A 156 13.00 -11.40 -4.44
C ALA A 156 13.36 -11.39 -5.93
N LEU A 157 13.76 -12.56 -6.46
CA LEU A 157 14.07 -12.74 -7.88
C LEU A 157 12.84 -12.57 -8.78
N GLU A 158 11.68 -13.09 -8.35
CA GLU A 158 10.41 -12.95 -9.09
C GLU A 158 9.86 -11.52 -9.04
N ILE A 159 10.15 -10.78 -7.96
CA ILE A 159 9.80 -9.36 -7.85
C ILE A 159 10.70 -8.51 -8.76
N GLY A 160 11.99 -8.84 -8.78
CA GLY A 160 13.00 -8.16 -9.60
C GLY A 160 13.41 -6.80 -9.04
N ALA A 161 14.66 -6.40 -9.33
CA ALA A 161 15.24 -5.15 -8.84
C ALA A 161 14.44 -3.90 -9.25
N GLY A 162 13.80 -3.91 -10.42
CA GLY A 162 12.96 -2.81 -10.90
C GLY A 162 11.76 -2.54 -10.00
N ALA A 163 11.04 -3.59 -9.58
CA ALA A 163 9.89 -3.43 -8.68
C ALA A 163 10.34 -3.04 -7.26
N VAL A 164 11.49 -3.55 -6.80
CA VAL A 164 12.09 -3.11 -5.53
C VAL A 164 12.43 -1.62 -5.56
N CYS A 165 13.07 -1.13 -6.62
CA CYS A 165 13.34 0.30 -6.79
C CYS A 165 12.07 1.14 -6.80
N GLN A 166 10.98 0.66 -7.41
CA GLN A 166 9.68 1.33 -7.39
C GLN A 166 9.09 1.38 -5.98
N ALA A 167 9.13 0.27 -5.23
CA ALA A 167 8.65 0.21 -3.86
C ALA A 167 9.44 1.15 -2.92
N VAL A 168 10.76 1.19 -3.05
CA VAL A 168 11.62 2.13 -2.31
C VAL A 168 11.30 3.57 -2.69
N THR A 169 11.16 3.87 -3.99
CA THR A 169 10.79 5.21 -4.47
C THR A 169 9.42 5.63 -3.93
N ALA A 170 8.44 4.72 -3.90
CA ALA A 170 7.12 4.97 -3.34
C ALA A 170 7.20 5.23 -1.83
N SER A 171 7.95 4.42 -1.08
CA SER A 171 8.17 4.64 0.36
C SER A 171 8.76 6.03 0.63
N VAL A 172 9.80 6.44 -0.10
CA VAL A 172 10.38 7.78 0.03
C VAL A 172 9.37 8.87 -0.33
N LEU A 173 8.64 8.71 -1.43
CA LEU A 173 7.62 9.67 -1.84
C LEU A 173 6.57 9.88 -0.74
N HIS A 174 6.04 8.81 -0.15
CA HIS A 174 4.90 8.90 0.75
C HIS A 174 5.27 9.21 2.20
N VAL A 175 6.50 8.93 2.63
CA VAL A 175 6.88 9.08 4.05
C VAL A 175 7.92 10.16 4.28
N ASP A 176 8.79 10.42 3.32
CA ASP A 176 9.87 11.42 3.45
C ASP A 176 9.50 12.76 2.79
N THR A 177 8.25 12.91 2.33
CA THR A 177 7.74 14.14 1.69
C THR A 177 6.28 14.44 2.05
N GLU A 178 5.82 15.65 1.75
CA GLU A 178 4.43 16.08 1.94
C GLU A 178 3.47 15.62 0.81
N TYR A 179 3.88 14.69 -0.06
CA TYR A 179 3.09 14.27 -1.22
C TYR A 179 1.64 13.89 -0.88
N ASP A 180 1.44 13.07 0.16
CA ASP A 180 0.10 12.63 0.55
C ASP A 180 -0.76 13.78 1.07
N GLU A 181 -0.17 14.75 1.77
CA GLU A 181 -0.88 15.93 2.28
C GLU A 181 -1.28 16.86 1.13
N LEU A 182 -0.40 17.04 0.15
CA LEU A 182 -0.68 17.82 -1.05
C LEU A 182 -1.84 17.19 -1.84
N VAL A 183 -1.80 15.88 -2.09
CA VAL A 183 -2.89 15.18 -2.80
C VAL A 183 -4.19 15.20 -1.99
N ALA A 184 -4.11 14.98 -0.68
CA ALA A 184 -5.29 15.05 0.19
C ALA A 184 -5.91 16.46 0.26
N SER A 185 -5.12 17.52 0.08
CA SER A 185 -5.60 18.90 -0.01
C SER A 185 -6.30 19.23 -1.34
N GLY A 186 -6.30 18.28 -2.29
CA GLY A 186 -6.91 18.43 -3.61
C GLY A 186 -5.95 18.90 -4.70
N LEU A 187 -4.64 18.98 -4.43
CA LEU A 187 -3.65 19.25 -5.47
C LEU A 187 -3.55 18.04 -6.40
N ASP A 188 -3.47 18.28 -7.71
CA ASP A 188 -3.29 17.20 -8.67
C ASP A 188 -1.93 16.50 -8.46
N ARG A 189 -1.88 15.21 -8.81
CA ARG A 189 -0.71 14.35 -8.55
C ARG A 189 0.52 14.76 -9.34
N GLU A 190 0.36 15.30 -10.55
CA GLU A 190 1.50 15.68 -11.38
C GLU A 190 2.21 16.88 -10.74
N THR A 191 1.44 17.89 -10.36
CA THR A 191 1.95 19.05 -9.61
C THR A 191 2.51 18.63 -8.25
N ALA A 192 1.83 17.75 -7.51
CA ALA A 192 2.34 17.26 -6.23
C ALA A 192 3.68 16.53 -6.39
N ARG A 193 3.81 15.63 -7.39
CA ARG A 193 5.07 14.94 -7.74
C ARG A 193 6.17 15.92 -8.13
N ALA A 194 5.85 16.92 -8.95
CA ALA A 194 6.82 17.92 -9.38
C ALA A 194 7.39 18.71 -8.19
N ARG A 195 6.57 19.06 -7.19
CA ARG A 195 7.01 19.77 -5.99
C ARG A 195 7.98 18.95 -5.13
N VAL A 196 7.71 17.66 -4.94
CA VAL A 196 8.52 16.80 -4.06
C VAL A 196 9.67 16.10 -4.79
N PHE A 197 9.75 16.22 -6.12
CA PHE A 197 10.69 15.48 -6.96
C PHE A 197 12.15 15.61 -6.51
N ASN A 198 12.62 16.83 -6.22
CA ASN A 198 13.99 17.05 -5.79
C ASN A 198 14.27 16.38 -4.44
N ARG A 199 13.34 16.49 -3.49
CA ARG A 199 13.44 15.85 -2.18
C ARG A 199 13.55 14.33 -2.30
N VAL A 200 12.69 13.71 -3.12
CA VAL A 200 12.75 12.26 -3.38
C VAL A 200 14.10 11.87 -3.98
N LYS A 201 14.59 12.63 -4.97
CA LYS A 201 15.90 12.35 -5.59
C LYS A 201 17.06 12.46 -4.61
N GLU A 202 17.05 13.45 -3.73
CA GLU A 202 18.08 13.64 -2.70
C GLU A 202 18.14 12.45 -1.75
N VAL A 203 16.99 12.02 -1.21
CA VAL A 203 16.91 10.87 -0.29
C VAL A 203 17.38 9.59 -0.99
N LEU A 204 16.86 9.30 -2.19
CA LEU A 204 17.25 8.11 -2.94
C LEU A 204 18.73 8.12 -3.31
N ARG A 205 19.31 9.28 -3.62
CA ARG A 205 20.74 9.42 -3.87
C ARG A 205 21.54 9.12 -2.60
N ALA A 206 21.20 9.72 -1.48
CA ALA A 206 21.87 9.45 -0.20
C ALA A 206 21.80 7.95 0.18
N TRP A 207 20.67 7.29 -0.07
CA TRP A 207 20.54 5.86 0.21
C TRP A 207 21.34 4.98 -0.75
N ARG A 208 21.54 5.38 -2.01
CA ARG A 208 22.41 4.66 -2.95
C ARG A 208 23.89 4.87 -2.67
N ASP A 209 24.27 6.11 -2.36
CA ASP A 209 25.66 6.48 -2.07
C ASP A 209 26.12 5.89 -0.72
N GLY A 210 25.18 5.58 0.18
CA GLY A 210 25.46 5.05 1.51
C GLY A 210 26.00 6.12 2.46
N VAL A 211 26.19 5.76 3.73
CA VAL A 211 27.00 6.59 4.62
C VAL A 211 28.45 6.35 4.23
N SER A 212 29.05 7.27 3.47
CA SER A 212 30.50 7.37 3.41
C SER A 212 30.97 7.79 4.81
N LEU A 213 31.35 6.82 5.65
CA LEU A 213 32.22 7.10 6.78
C LEU A 213 33.49 7.70 6.17
N LEU A 214 33.57 9.02 6.13
CA LEU A 214 34.85 9.69 5.95
C LEU A 214 35.65 9.30 7.19
N ASP A 215 36.58 8.35 7.01
CA ASP A 215 37.57 7.98 8.02
C ASP A 215 38.14 9.26 8.63
N THR A 216 37.93 9.41 9.94
CA THR A 216 38.50 10.50 10.76
C THR A 216 39.70 9.97 11.51
#